data_AF-A0A2H9LQX7-F1
#
_entry.id   AF-A0A2H9LQX7-F1
#
_cell.length_a   1.000
_cell.length_b   1.000
_cell.length_c   1.000
_cell.angle_alpha   90.00
_cell.angle_beta   90.00
_cell.angle_gamma   90.00
#
_symmetry.space_group_name_H-M   'P 1'
#
loop_
_entity.id
_entity.type
_entity.pdbx_description
1 polymer ?
#
loop_
_entity_poly.entity_id
_entity_poly.type
_entity_poly.pdbx_seq_one_letter_code
_entity_poly.pdbx_strand_id
1 'polypeptide(L)'
;MTIFKAYDIRGKYPDEVDERIADKIGKAFAALFKPRVIVVGSDMRLSSDSLSESLINGLKNQGVKVVNVGLVSTPMFYYAVNKLSADAGVMVTASHNPKEYNGFKLVKKGAEPVNYDNGIMQVEKLVQENNFKGAKKAGTVTDADLLDDYVKYVESFADNVKGLKIVVDCGNGMAGKTIKKLLSNLGVDSVFLFDELDGSFPNHDANPFDERNTKFLQKKVLELKSDAGFAFDGDADRLLLVDEKGERVGGDTTTAVIARKILANHKGEKILFDLRSSKCVPEIIKNDNGVPVISRVGHSFIKQRMRDENIIFAGELSGHYYFRDNFYCD
;
A
#
# COMPACT_ATOMS: atom_id res chain seq x y z
N MET A 1 -11.86 20.69 7.37
CA MET A 1 -12.47 19.80 6.34
C MET A 1 -12.36 18.38 6.83
N THR A 2 -13.41 17.55 6.76
CA THR A 2 -13.40 16.22 7.39
C THR A 2 -12.54 15.19 6.66
N ILE A 3 -12.08 15.45 5.44
CA ILE A 3 -11.33 14.48 4.61
C ILE A 3 -9.87 14.28 5.05
N PHE A 4 -9.28 15.20 5.81
CA PHE A 4 -7.90 15.09 6.28
C PHE A 4 -7.88 14.22 7.55
N LYS A 5 -7.42 12.98 7.43
CA LYS A 5 -7.46 11.97 8.49
C LYS A 5 -6.10 11.84 9.18
N ALA A 6 -6.00 10.91 10.12
CA ALA A 6 -4.78 10.66 10.88
C ALA A 6 -3.58 10.26 9.99
N TYR A 7 -3.80 9.52 8.90
CA TYR A 7 -2.73 8.88 8.11
C TYR A 7 -2.82 9.12 6.60
N ASP A 8 -3.95 9.61 6.12
CA ASP A 8 -4.27 9.80 4.72
C ASP A 8 -5.30 10.92 4.56
N ILE A 9 -5.59 11.28 3.32
CA ILE A 9 -6.75 12.11 2.97
C ILE A 9 -7.78 11.21 2.31
N ARG A 10 -9.02 11.21 2.78
CA ARG A 10 -10.05 10.28 2.27
C ARG A 10 -11.46 10.85 2.38
N GLY A 11 -12.24 10.68 1.32
CA GLY A 11 -13.63 11.12 1.24
C GLY A 11 -14.38 10.53 0.06
N LYS A 12 -15.69 10.76 0.00
CA LYS A 12 -16.54 10.37 -1.12
C LYS A 12 -16.34 11.31 -2.31
N TYR A 13 -16.28 10.73 -3.50
CA TYR A 13 -16.25 11.45 -4.76
C TYR A 13 -17.67 11.59 -5.34
N PRO A 14 -18.06 12.75 -5.89
CA PRO A 14 -17.31 14.01 -5.96
C PRO A 14 -17.54 14.96 -4.77
N ASP A 15 -18.38 14.59 -3.80
CA ASP A 15 -18.89 15.55 -2.80
C ASP A 15 -17.84 16.04 -1.78
N GLU A 16 -16.97 15.14 -1.32
CA GLU A 16 -15.94 15.43 -0.33
C GLU A 16 -14.54 15.52 -0.96
N VAL A 17 -14.30 14.74 -2.01
CA VAL A 17 -13.08 14.75 -2.83
C VAL A 17 -13.43 14.91 -4.30
N ASP A 18 -12.88 15.93 -4.95
CA ASP A 18 -13.04 16.25 -6.37
C ASP A 18 -11.71 16.75 -7.00
N GLU A 19 -11.74 17.09 -8.27
CA GLU A 19 -10.60 17.65 -9.01
C GLU A 19 -10.07 18.94 -8.37
N ARG A 20 -10.96 19.76 -7.81
CA ARG A 20 -10.61 21.05 -7.21
C ARG A 20 -9.81 20.84 -5.93
N ILE A 21 -10.20 19.89 -5.09
CA ILE A 21 -9.44 19.56 -3.88
C ILE A 21 -8.12 18.89 -4.24
N ALA A 22 -8.08 18.03 -5.25
CA ALA A 22 -6.86 17.37 -5.71
C ALA A 22 -5.80 18.39 -6.17
N ASP A 23 -6.18 19.37 -7.00
CA ASP A 23 -5.29 20.48 -7.41
C ASP A 23 -4.77 21.28 -6.19
N LYS A 24 -5.66 21.60 -5.24
CA LYS A 24 -5.27 22.32 -4.01
C LYS A 24 -4.32 21.50 -3.13
N ILE A 25 -4.55 20.20 -2.99
CA ILE A 25 -3.68 19.28 -2.26
C ILE A 25 -2.29 19.27 -2.92
N GLY A 26 -2.22 19.19 -4.25
CA GLY A 26 -0.96 19.27 -4.99
C GLY A 26 -0.21 20.57 -4.72
N LYS A 27 -0.91 21.71 -4.77
CA LYS A 27 -0.33 23.02 -4.48
C LYS A 27 0.16 23.14 -3.04
N ALA A 28 -0.65 22.71 -2.07
CA ALA A 28 -0.32 22.73 -0.65
C ALA A 28 0.88 21.84 -0.34
N PHE A 29 0.92 20.63 -0.92
CA PHE A 29 2.03 19.70 -0.76
C PHE A 29 3.34 20.30 -1.28
N ALA A 30 3.32 20.87 -2.49
CA ALA A 30 4.49 21.53 -3.07
C ALA A 30 4.97 22.74 -2.24
N ALA A 31 4.04 23.57 -1.75
CA ALA A 31 4.38 24.74 -0.93
C ALA A 31 5.01 24.34 0.42
N LEU A 32 4.49 23.29 1.04
CA LEU A 32 4.94 22.80 2.35
C LEU A 32 6.28 22.08 2.27
N PHE A 33 6.38 21.05 1.42
CA PHE A 33 7.53 20.15 1.39
C PHE A 33 8.61 20.56 0.38
N LYS A 34 8.26 21.42 -0.60
CA LYS A 34 9.17 21.93 -1.65
C LYS A 34 10.00 20.82 -2.34
N PRO A 35 9.40 19.69 -2.75
CA PRO A 35 10.13 18.63 -3.44
C PRO A 35 10.61 19.14 -4.80
N ARG A 36 11.82 18.73 -5.22
CA ARG A 36 12.28 19.00 -6.60
C ARG A 36 11.67 17.99 -7.56
N VAL A 37 11.62 16.72 -7.14
CA VAL A 37 11.03 15.60 -7.87
C VAL A 37 10.02 14.90 -6.98
N ILE A 38 8.81 14.68 -7.49
CA ILE A 38 7.74 13.95 -6.82
C ILE A 38 7.21 12.83 -7.72
N VAL A 39 6.96 11.65 -7.13
CA VAL A 39 6.29 10.55 -7.82
C VAL A 39 4.78 10.64 -7.59
N VAL A 40 3.98 10.45 -8.64
CA VAL A 40 2.51 10.34 -8.53
C VAL A 40 2.07 9.03 -9.17
N GLY A 41 1.25 8.25 -8.46
CA GLY A 41 0.60 7.05 -8.96
C GLY A 41 -0.88 7.00 -8.56
N SER A 42 -1.64 6.11 -9.18
CA SER A 42 -3.07 5.92 -8.91
C SER A 42 -3.49 4.46 -8.89
N ASP A 43 -4.55 4.15 -8.15
CA ASP A 43 -5.26 2.86 -8.27
C ASP A 43 -6.27 2.90 -9.43
N MET A 44 -6.92 1.76 -9.69
CA MET A 44 -7.88 1.55 -10.79
C MET A 44 -9.29 2.13 -10.56
N ARG A 45 -9.53 2.93 -9.52
CA ARG A 45 -10.85 3.51 -9.28
C ARG A 45 -11.24 4.45 -10.42
N LEU A 46 -12.53 4.50 -10.74
CA LEU A 46 -13.05 5.30 -11.85
C LEU A 46 -12.77 6.80 -11.70
N SER A 47 -12.62 7.31 -10.47
CA SER A 47 -12.27 8.71 -10.19
C SER A 47 -10.77 8.97 -10.08
N SER A 48 -9.93 7.94 -10.03
CA SER A 48 -8.49 8.12 -9.77
C SER A 48 -7.77 8.84 -10.90
N ASP A 49 -8.17 8.62 -12.15
CA ASP A 49 -7.56 9.28 -13.31
C ASP A 49 -7.74 10.81 -13.26
N SER A 50 -8.98 11.30 -13.05
CA SER A 50 -9.26 12.74 -13.01
C SER A 50 -8.64 13.43 -11.79
N LEU A 51 -8.65 12.75 -10.63
CA LEU A 51 -8.01 13.23 -9.41
C LEU A 51 -6.49 13.28 -9.55
N SER A 52 -5.87 12.26 -10.15
CA SER A 52 -4.43 12.22 -10.41
C SER A 52 -4.02 13.34 -11.37
N GLU A 53 -4.73 13.55 -12.48
CA GLU A 53 -4.43 14.63 -13.41
C GLU A 53 -4.50 16.01 -12.73
N SER A 54 -5.53 16.24 -11.92
CA SER A 54 -5.72 17.50 -11.20
C SER A 54 -4.65 17.74 -10.14
N LEU A 55 -4.27 16.69 -9.39
CA LEU A 55 -3.16 16.71 -8.44
C LEU A 55 -1.83 17.06 -9.13
N ILE A 56 -1.53 16.40 -10.26
CA ILE A 56 -0.33 16.64 -11.07
C ILE A 56 -0.30 18.09 -11.57
N ASN A 57 -1.44 18.62 -12.02
CA ASN A 57 -1.55 20.02 -12.43
C ASN A 57 -1.27 20.98 -11.28
N GLY A 58 -1.79 20.71 -10.08
CA GLY A 58 -1.48 21.49 -8.87
C GLY A 58 0.02 21.53 -8.56
N LEU A 59 0.68 20.37 -8.58
CA LEU A 59 2.13 20.23 -8.35
C LEU A 59 2.96 20.95 -9.43
N LYS A 60 2.61 20.74 -10.71
CA LYS A 60 3.27 21.35 -11.87
C LYS A 60 3.19 22.87 -11.82
N ASN A 61 2.04 23.43 -11.45
CA ASN A 61 1.85 24.88 -11.34
C ASN A 61 2.67 25.51 -10.19
N GLN A 62 3.17 24.69 -9.27
CA GLN A 62 4.12 25.09 -8.23
C GLN A 62 5.59 24.85 -8.62
N GLY A 63 5.88 24.50 -9.88
CA GLY A 63 7.24 24.36 -10.40
C GLY A 63 7.89 23.00 -10.11
N VAL A 64 7.13 22.03 -9.59
CA VAL A 64 7.63 20.70 -9.21
C VAL A 64 7.80 19.82 -10.45
N LYS A 65 8.88 19.02 -10.50
CA LYS A 65 9.01 17.95 -11.50
C LYS A 65 8.23 16.73 -11.03
N VAL A 66 7.24 16.32 -11.80
CA VAL A 66 6.40 15.17 -11.50
C VAL A 66 6.83 13.98 -12.35
N VAL A 67 7.06 12.83 -11.71
CA VAL A 67 7.17 11.54 -12.39
C VAL A 67 5.86 10.79 -12.17
N ASN A 68 5.06 10.69 -13.23
CA ASN A 68 3.82 9.95 -13.22
C ASN A 68 4.10 8.47 -13.49
N VAL A 69 3.78 7.59 -12.54
CA VAL A 69 3.94 6.14 -12.70
C VAL A 69 2.64 5.45 -13.14
N GLY A 70 1.57 6.22 -13.35
CA GLY A 70 0.29 5.73 -13.81
C GLY A 70 -0.38 4.79 -12.80
N LEU A 71 -1.09 3.78 -13.34
CA LEU A 71 -1.79 2.77 -12.55
C LEU A 71 -0.81 1.81 -11.89
N VAL A 72 -0.68 1.89 -10.56
CA VAL A 72 0.25 1.09 -9.74
C VAL A 72 -0.41 0.65 -8.44
N SER A 73 0.08 -0.44 -7.83
CA SER A 73 -0.28 -0.74 -6.44
C SER A 73 0.42 0.23 -5.48
N THR A 74 -0.12 0.38 -4.27
CA THR A 74 0.52 1.21 -3.23
C THR A 74 1.95 0.74 -2.89
N PRO A 75 2.25 -0.56 -2.76
CA PRO A 75 3.63 -1.06 -2.62
C PRO A 75 4.55 -0.67 -3.79
N MET A 76 4.07 -0.81 -5.03
CA MET A 76 4.82 -0.44 -6.23
C MET A 76 5.11 1.07 -6.27
N PHE A 77 4.15 1.88 -5.84
CA PHE A 77 4.34 3.32 -5.67
C PHE A 77 5.44 3.65 -4.65
N TYR A 78 5.47 2.99 -3.49
CA TYR A 78 6.55 3.19 -2.51
C TYR A 78 7.91 2.76 -3.07
N TYR A 79 7.96 1.65 -3.80
CA TYR A 79 9.16 1.24 -4.53
C TYR A 79 9.60 2.32 -5.53
N ALA A 80 8.68 2.89 -6.32
CA ALA A 80 8.99 3.93 -7.30
C ALA A 80 9.59 5.19 -6.66
N VAL A 81 9.04 5.65 -5.53
CA VAL A 81 9.59 6.78 -4.77
C VAL A 81 11.06 6.53 -4.40
N ASN A 82 11.38 5.32 -3.94
CA ASN A 82 12.74 4.95 -3.53
C ASN A 82 13.68 4.71 -4.72
N LYS A 83 13.25 3.92 -5.71
CA LYS A 83 14.00 3.57 -6.93
C LYS A 83 14.42 4.82 -7.70
N LEU A 84 13.52 5.81 -7.80
CA LEU A 84 13.77 7.07 -8.51
C LEU A 84 14.45 8.13 -7.63
N SER A 85 14.75 7.80 -6.36
CA SER A 85 15.31 8.75 -5.39
C SER A 85 14.50 10.05 -5.30
N ALA A 86 13.17 9.95 -5.40
CA ALA A 86 12.28 11.10 -5.37
C ALA A 86 12.27 11.74 -3.98
N ASP A 87 12.05 13.06 -3.95
CA ASP A 87 12.02 13.82 -2.69
C ASP A 87 10.70 13.58 -1.93
N ALA A 88 9.67 13.09 -2.61
CA ALA A 88 8.33 12.81 -2.09
C ALA A 88 7.50 11.95 -3.07
N GLY A 89 6.30 11.57 -2.65
CA GLY A 89 5.28 11.02 -3.55
C GLY A 89 3.85 11.21 -3.04
N VAL A 90 2.89 11.06 -3.96
CA VAL A 90 1.46 10.96 -3.64
C VAL A 90 0.83 9.79 -4.41
N MET A 91 0.16 8.90 -3.70
CA MET A 91 -0.64 7.82 -4.27
C MET A 91 -2.12 8.17 -4.18
N VAL A 92 -2.81 8.19 -5.32
CA VAL A 92 -4.26 8.42 -5.40
C VAL A 92 -4.98 7.09 -5.23
N THR A 93 -5.63 6.90 -4.08
CA THR A 93 -6.32 5.66 -3.74
C THR A 93 -7.23 5.84 -2.52
N ALA A 94 -8.27 5.01 -2.45
CA ALA A 94 -9.08 4.81 -1.25
C ALA A 94 -8.85 3.45 -0.56
N SER A 95 -7.81 2.71 -0.95
CA SER A 95 -7.50 1.36 -0.45
C SER A 95 -8.71 0.42 -0.57
N HIS A 96 -9.22 -0.09 0.55
CA HIS A 96 -10.34 -1.00 0.68
C HIS A 96 -11.71 -0.31 0.87
N ASN A 97 -11.78 1.02 0.85
CA ASN A 97 -13.08 1.70 0.99
C ASN A 97 -14.00 1.39 -0.22
N PRO A 98 -15.33 1.53 -0.08
CA PRO A 98 -16.27 1.35 -1.18
C PRO A 98 -15.94 2.18 -2.43
N LYS A 99 -16.48 1.81 -3.58
CA LYS A 99 -16.15 2.37 -4.90
C LYS A 99 -16.35 3.89 -5.02
N GLU A 100 -17.26 4.46 -4.23
CA GLU A 100 -17.55 5.90 -4.24
C GLU A 100 -16.48 6.73 -3.51
N TYR A 101 -15.55 6.09 -2.80
CA TYR A 101 -14.47 6.79 -2.10
C TYR A 101 -13.22 6.92 -2.99
N ASN A 102 -12.49 8.00 -2.76
CA ASN A 102 -11.10 8.16 -3.18
C ASN A 102 -10.29 8.91 -2.10
N GLY A 103 -8.99 9.08 -2.35
CA GLY A 103 -8.10 9.65 -1.37
C GLY A 103 -6.66 9.80 -1.85
N PHE A 104 -5.80 10.20 -0.92
CA PHE A 104 -4.39 10.47 -1.17
C PHE A 104 -3.55 9.95 -0.01
N LYS A 105 -2.61 9.05 -0.29
CA LYS A 105 -1.52 8.67 0.62
C LYS A 105 -0.30 9.52 0.29
N LEU A 106 0.20 10.25 1.27
CA LEU A 106 1.27 11.23 1.12
C LEU A 106 2.57 10.69 1.74
N VAL A 107 3.69 10.78 1.02
CA VAL A 107 5.00 10.37 1.52
C VAL A 107 6.10 11.39 1.23
N LYS A 108 7.09 11.46 2.12
CA LYS A 108 8.36 12.16 1.91
C LYS A 108 9.41 11.21 1.31
N LYS A 109 10.62 11.72 1.15
CA LYS A 109 11.81 10.95 0.75
C LYS A 109 11.91 9.64 1.52
N GLY A 110 12.27 8.56 0.82
CA GLY A 110 12.37 7.23 1.41
C GLY A 110 11.03 6.51 1.59
N ALA A 111 9.94 7.05 1.02
CA ALA A 111 8.56 6.64 1.30
C ALA A 111 8.19 6.76 2.80
N GLU A 112 8.72 7.76 3.48
CA GLU A 112 8.33 8.06 4.86
C GLU A 112 6.92 8.66 4.89
N PRO A 113 5.96 8.09 5.64
CA PRO A 113 4.58 8.53 5.61
C PRO A 113 4.39 9.94 6.18
N VAL A 114 3.50 10.71 5.55
CA VAL A 114 2.99 11.95 6.10
C VAL A 114 1.67 11.66 6.82
N ASN A 115 1.66 11.89 8.13
CA ASN A 115 0.49 11.76 9.00
C ASN A 115 -0.02 13.15 9.42
N TYR A 116 -1.09 13.18 10.21
CA TYR A 116 -1.71 14.43 10.69
C TYR A 116 -0.71 15.34 11.41
N ASP A 117 0.09 14.78 12.31
CA ASP A 117 0.99 15.54 13.19
C ASP A 117 2.22 16.06 12.45
N ASN A 118 2.68 15.37 11.40
CA ASN A 118 3.92 15.71 10.69
C ASN A 118 3.71 16.37 9.30
N GLY A 119 2.46 16.56 8.84
CA GLY A 119 2.22 17.31 7.61
C GLY A 119 0.78 17.43 7.11
N ILE A 120 -0.09 16.44 7.32
CA ILE A 120 -1.47 16.48 6.79
C ILE A 120 -2.25 17.67 7.37
N MET A 121 -2.07 18.02 8.65
CA MET A 121 -2.69 19.20 9.26
C MET A 121 -2.24 20.51 8.58
N GLN A 122 -0.96 20.61 8.23
CA GLN A 122 -0.40 21.77 7.54
C GLN A 122 -0.90 21.85 6.09
N VAL A 123 -1.01 20.70 5.40
CA VAL A 123 -1.65 20.63 4.07
C VAL A 123 -3.11 21.08 4.17
N GLU A 124 -3.87 20.60 5.15
CA GLU A 124 -5.26 21.01 5.39
C GLU A 124 -5.36 22.53 5.55
N LYS A 125 -4.51 23.13 6.39
CA LYS A 125 -4.49 24.58 6.61
C LYS A 125 -4.21 25.35 5.32
N LEU A 126 -3.21 24.95 4.55
CA LEU A 126 -2.88 25.59 3.27
C LEU A 126 -4.00 25.46 2.24
N VAL A 127 -4.67 24.30 2.18
CA VAL A 127 -5.84 24.08 1.31
C VAL A 127 -7.00 24.99 1.69
N GLN A 128 -7.24 25.21 2.99
CA GLN A 128 -8.29 26.10 3.49
C GLN A 128 -7.96 27.58 3.23
N GLU A 129 -6.71 28.00 3.44
CA GLU A 129 -6.25 29.35 3.13
C GLU A 129 -6.34 29.66 1.64
N ASN A 130 -6.11 28.65 0.79
CA ASN A 130 -6.22 28.71 -0.66
C ASN A 130 -5.46 29.89 -1.30
N ASN A 131 -4.34 30.31 -0.69
CA ASN A 131 -3.52 31.44 -1.12
C ASN A 131 -2.18 30.95 -1.67
N PHE A 132 -2.24 30.28 -2.81
CA PHE A 132 -1.06 29.73 -3.48
C PHE A 132 -0.50 30.73 -4.49
N LYS A 133 0.76 31.12 -4.32
CA LYS A 133 1.49 31.83 -5.38
C LYS A 133 1.96 30.79 -6.40
N GLY A 134 1.57 30.94 -7.66
CA GLY A 134 2.09 30.11 -8.74
C GLY A 134 3.60 30.27 -8.90
N ALA A 135 4.27 29.21 -9.37
CA ALA A 135 5.67 29.33 -9.75
C ALA A 135 5.81 30.20 -11.01
N LYS A 136 6.91 30.97 -11.11
CA LYS A 136 7.21 31.78 -12.32
C LYS A 136 7.32 30.93 -13.58
N LYS A 137 7.76 29.68 -13.43
CA LYS A 137 7.85 28.68 -14.49
C LYS A 137 7.17 27.42 -14.00
N ALA A 138 6.27 26.87 -14.81
CA ALA A 138 5.67 25.58 -14.52
C ALA A 138 6.73 24.48 -14.48
N GLY A 139 6.46 23.46 -13.67
CA GLY A 139 7.25 22.24 -13.60
C GLY A 139 7.06 21.38 -14.86
N THR A 140 7.60 20.17 -14.80
CA THR A 140 7.52 19.19 -15.90
C THR A 140 6.82 17.94 -15.43
N VAL A 141 6.19 17.22 -16.35
CA VAL A 141 5.63 15.89 -16.10
C VAL A 141 6.35 14.92 -17.03
N THR A 142 6.78 13.78 -16.50
CA THR A 142 7.36 12.68 -17.26
C THR A 142 6.70 11.38 -16.81
N ASP A 143 6.42 10.47 -17.72
CA ASP A 143 5.88 9.16 -17.38
C ASP A 143 7.01 8.14 -17.16
N ALA A 144 6.79 7.18 -16.26
CA ALA A 144 7.71 6.07 -16.02
C ALA A 144 6.92 4.78 -15.71
N ASP A 145 7.08 3.76 -16.56
CA ASP A 145 6.59 2.41 -16.26
C ASP A 145 7.70 1.64 -15.52
N LEU A 146 7.38 1.16 -14.33
CA LEU A 146 8.30 0.44 -13.44
C LEU A 146 7.80 -0.97 -13.11
N LEU A 147 6.81 -1.50 -13.83
CA LEU A 147 6.20 -2.79 -13.47
C LEU A 147 7.23 -3.92 -13.46
N ASP A 148 8.07 -3.97 -14.50
CA ASP A 148 9.08 -5.02 -14.67
C ASP A 148 10.22 -4.88 -13.65
N ASP A 149 10.65 -3.65 -13.40
CA ASP A 149 11.60 -3.31 -12.34
C ASP A 149 11.07 -3.72 -10.96
N TYR A 150 9.79 -3.47 -10.68
CA TYR A 150 9.16 -3.80 -9.41
C TYR A 150 9.01 -5.31 -9.22
N VAL A 151 8.50 -6.01 -10.24
CA VAL A 151 8.36 -7.48 -10.20
C VAL A 151 9.72 -8.14 -9.94
N LYS A 152 10.77 -7.75 -10.67
CA LYS A 152 12.12 -8.28 -10.46
C LYS A 152 12.68 -7.97 -9.06
N TYR A 153 12.35 -6.80 -8.52
CA TYR A 153 12.74 -6.42 -7.18
C TYR A 153 12.04 -7.30 -6.13
N VAL A 154 10.73 -7.53 -6.25
CA VAL A 154 9.99 -8.42 -5.34
C VAL A 154 10.47 -9.87 -5.44
N GLU A 155 10.77 -10.35 -6.64
CA GLU A 155 11.37 -11.68 -6.87
C GLU A 155 12.67 -11.89 -6.09
N SER A 156 13.45 -10.83 -5.87
CA SER A 156 14.73 -10.94 -5.16
C SER A 156 14.58 -11.32 -3.67
N PHE A 157 13.37 -11.20 -3.11
CA PHE A 157 13.05 -11.65 -1.74
C PHE A 157 12.50 -13.08 -1.69
N ALA A 158 12.19 -13.70 -2.83
CA ALA A 158 11.53 -14.99 -2.86
C ALA A 158 12.53 -16.16 -2.70
N ASP A 159 12.14 -17.13 -1.89
CA ASP A 159 12.76 -18.47 -1.91
C ASP A 159 12.22 -19.27 -3.12
N ASN A 160 12.76 -20.48 -3.34
CA ASN A 160 12.22 -21.38 -4.35
C ASN A 160 10.81 -21.89 -3.94
N VAL A 161 9.79 -21.35 -4.61
CA VAL A 161 8.37 -21.68 -4.42
C VAL A 161 7.76 -22.44 -5.60
N LYS A 162 8.62 -22.93 -6.51
CA LYS A 162 8.19 -23.62 -7.73
C LYS A 162 7.33 -24.84 -7.40
N GLY A 163 6.21 -24.96 -8.10
CA GLY A 163 5.30 -26.10 -7.99
C GLY A 163 4.26 -26.02 -6.87
N LEU A 164 4.27 -24.95 -6.05
CA LEU A 164 3.13 -24.64 -5.20
C LEU A 164 1.89 -24.33 -6.05
N LYS A 165 0.73 -24.79 -5.60
CA LYS A 165 -0.56 -24.51 -6.21
C LYS A 165 -1.30 -23.46 -5.41
N ILE A 166 -1.52 -22.30 -5.99
CA ILE A 166 -2.03 -21.12 -5.27
C ILE A 166 -3.27 -20.57 -5.95
N VAL A 167 -4.25 -20.13 -5.16
CA VAL A 167 -5.37 -19.31 -5.66
C VAL A 167 -5.17 -17.86 -5.22
N VAL A 168 -5.30 -16.91 -6.13
CA VAL A 168 -5.20 -15.48 -5.81
C VAL A 168 -6.49 -14.77 -6.17
N ASP A 169 -7.10 -14.15 -5.17
CA ASP A 169 -8.22 -13.25 -5.34
C ASP A 169 -7.72 -11.80 -5.38
N CYS A 170 -7.84 -11.18 -6.56
CA CYS A 170 -7.42 -9.80 -6.76
C CYS A 170 -8.55 -8.80 -6.47
N GLY A 171 -9.80 -9.25 -6.29
CA GLY A 171 -10.95 -8.40 -6.01
C GLY A 171 -11.15 -7.24 -6.99
N ASN A 172 -10.77 -7.41 -8.27
CA ASN A 172 -10.71 -6.37 -9.30
C ASN A 172 -9.76 -5.18 -8.98
N GLY A 173 -8.89 -5.38 -7.99
CA GLY A 173 -7.91 -4.42 -7.47
C GLY A 173 -6.53 -4.49 -8.11
N MET A 174 -5.64 -3.63 -7.63
CA MET A 174 -4.31 -3.43 -8.21
C MET A 174 -3.39 -4.65 -8.15
N ALA A 175 -3.71 -5.66 -7.33
CA ALA A 175 -2.99 -6.93 -7.33
C ALA A 175 -2.98 -7.57 -8.73
N GLY A 176 -4.08 -7.48 -9.48
CA GLY A 176 -4.22 -8.06 -10.83
C GLY A 176 -3.16 -7.58 -11.84
N LYS A 177 -2.62 -6.37 -11.63
CA LYS A 177 -1.57 -5.81 -12.50
C LYS A 177 -0.19 -6.46 -12.28
N THR A 178 0.10 -6.92 -11.06
CA THR A 178 1.46 -7.33 -10.68
C THR A 178 1.59 -8.83 -10.42
N ILE A 179 0.63 -9.40 -9.67
CA ILE A 179 0.80 -10.71 -9.04
C ILE A 179 0.92 -11.85 -10.06
N LYS A 180 0.24 -11.72 -11.20
CA LYS A 180 0.27 -12.71 -12.29
C LYS A 180 1.66 -12.86 -12.89
N LYS A 181 2.34 -11.74 -13.14
CA LYS A 181 3.71 -11.74 -13.68
C LYS A 181 4.70 -12.30 -12.66
N LEU A 182 4.58 -11.88 -11.41
CA LEU A 182 5.43 -12.36 -10.31
C LEU A 182 5.32 -13.89 -10.12
N LEU A 183 4.11 -14.43 -9.96
CA LEU A 183 3.92 -15.86 -9.72
C LEU A 183 4.32 -16.71 -10.93
N SER A 184 4.08 -16.22 -12.15
CA SER A 184 4.53 -16.90 -13.37
C SER A 184 6.05 -17.01 -13.43
N ASN A 185 6.79 -15.94 -13.08
CA ASN A 185 8.25 -15.94 -13.08
C ASN A 185 8.83 -16.87 -12.00
N LEU A 186 8.14 -17.00 -10.86
CA LEU A 186 8.51 -17.91 -9.77
C LEU A 186 8.12 -19.39 -10.04
N GLY A 187 7.43 -19.68 -11.14
CA GLY A 187 7.01 -21.04 -11.49
C GLY A 187 5.94 -21.62 -10.55
N VAL A 188 5.08 -20.78 -10.00
CA VAL A 188 3.93 -21.16 -9.17
C VAL A 188 2.75 -21.54 -10.07
N ASP A 189 2.07 -22.64 -9.75
CA ASP A 189 0.81 -23.02 -10.40
C ASP A 189 -0.34 -22.19 -9.80
N SER A 190 -0.64 -21.06 -10.44
CA SER A 190 -1.57 -20.06 -9.89
C SER A 190 -2.88 -19.97 -10.66
N VAL A 191 -4.01 -19.97 -9.94
CA VAL A 191 -5.33 -19.63 -10.45
C VAL A 191 -5.76 -18.26 -9.92
N PHE A 192 -6.19 -17.37 -10.81
CA PHE A 192 -6.59 -16.02 -10.45
C PHE A 192 -8.11 -15.88 -10.46
N LEU A 193 -8.64 -15.22 -9.43
CA LEU A 193 -10.01 -14.76 -9.32
C LEU A 193 -10.01 -13.24 -9.44
N PHE A 194 -10.89 -12.73 -10.30
CA PHE A 194 -11.17 -11.30 -10.42
C PHE A 194 -9.91 -10.45 -10.70
N ASP A 195 -9.01 -10.91 -11.59
CA ASP A 195 -7.72 -10.28 -11.91
C ASP A 195 -7.78 -9.13 -12.92
N GLU A 196 -8.94 -8.91 -13.54
CA GLU A 196 -9.18 -7.73 -14.38
C GLU A 196 -9.41 -6.49 -13.51
N LEU A 197 -8.65 -5.42 -13.78
CA LEU A 197 -8.77 -4.14 -13.07
C LEU A 197 -10.14 -3.50 -13.38
N ASP A 198 -10.98 -3.34 -12.37
CA ASP A 198 -12.30 -2.72 -12.51
C ASP A 198 -12.70 -1.98 -11.22
N GLY A 199 -12.56 -0.65 -11.25
CA GLY A 199 -12.90 0.24 -10.14
C GLY A 199 -14.39 0.30 -9.78
N SER A 200 -15.28 -0.36 -10.53
CA SER A 200 -16.68 -0.55 -10.15
C SER A 200 -16.90 -1.69 -9.16
N PHE A 201 -15.89 -2.54 -8.95
CA PHE A 201 -15.88 -3.72 -8.08
C PHE A 201 -17.11 -4.63 -8.31
N PRO A 202 -17.25 -5.25 -9.50
CA PRO A 202 -18.46 -5.95 -9.90
C PRO A 202 -18.71 -7.28 -9.15
N ASN A 203 -17.68 -7.86 -8.53
CA ASN A 203 -17.77 -9.18 -7.89
C ASN A 203 -18.02 -9.09 -6.38
N HIS A 204 -17.16 -8.36 -5.67
CA HIS A 204 -17.28 -8.02 -4.25
C HIS A 204 -16.40 -6.80 -3.95
N ASP A 205 -16.59 -6.17 -2.79
CA ASP A 205 -15.69 -5.10 -2.34
C ASP A 205 -14.26 -5.65 -2.19
N ALA A 206 -13.26 -4.88 -2.58
CA ALA A 206 -11.85 -5.24 -2.42
C ALA A 206 -11.37 -5.05 -0.96
N ASN A 207 -12.03 -5.75 -0.04
CA ASN A 207 -11.71 -5.79 1.38
C ASN A 207 -11.74 -7.25 1.87
N PRO A 208 -10.60 -7.95 1.91
CA PRO A 208 -10.57 -9.37 2.30
C PRO A 208 -10.84 -9.61 3.80
N PHE A 209 -10.85 -8.56 4.62
CA PHE A 209 -11.13 -8.68 6.06
C PHE A 209 -12.62 -8.81 6.35
N ASP A 210 -13.49 -8.49 5.39
CA ASP A 210 -14.89 -8.89 5.40
C ASP A 210 -15.01 -10.35 4.94
N GLU A 211 -15.54 -11.20 5.81
CA GLU A 211 -15.70 -12.63 5.58
C GLU A 211 -16.51 -12.97 4.33
N ARG A 212 -17.41 -12.09 3.90
CA ARG A 212 -18.24 -12.30 2.72
C ARG A 212 -17.41 -12.28 1.44
N ASN A 213 -16.36 -11.44 1.41
CA ASN A 213 -15.54 -11.21 0.24
C ASN A 213 -14.57 -12.37 -0.04
N THR A 214 -14.24 -13.20 0.96
CA THR A 214 -13.30 -14.32 0.79
C THR A 214 -13.97 -15.64 0.43
N LYS A 215 -15.31 -15.71 0.37
CA LYS A 215 -16.03 -16.98 0.17
C LYS A 215 -15.71 -17.63 -1.18
N PHE A 216 -15.51 -16.83 -2.23
CA PHE A 216 -15.09 -17.34 -3.54
C PHE A 216 -13.70 -17.97 -3.48
N LEU A 217 -12.74 -17.27 -2.86
CA LEU A 217 -11.39 -17.79 -2.63
C LEU A 217 -11.41 -19.11 -1.84
N GLN A 218 -12.07 -19.14 -0.69
CA GLN A 218 -12.15 -20.33 0.18
C GLN A 218 -12.72 -21.54 -0.58
N LYS A 219 -13.81 -21.34 -1.33
CA LYS A 219 -14.41 -22.38 -2.17
C LYS A 219 -13.45 -22.87 -3.25
N LYS A 220 -12.76 -21.94 -3.92
CA LYS A 220 -11.86 -22.27 -5.04
C LYS A 220 -10.61 -23.01 -4.56
N VAL A 221 -10.05 -22.65 -3.40
CA VAL A 221 -8.94 -23.37 -2.76
C VAL A 221 -9.31 -24.83 -2.53
N LEU A 222 -10.48 -25.09 -1.94
CA LEU A 222 -11.00 -26.45 -1.70
C LEU A 222 -11.29 -27.22 -2.98
N GLU A 223 -11.95 -26.59 -3.95
CA GLU A 223 -12.30 -27.19 -5.25
C GLU A 223 -11.05 -27.68 -5.99
N LEU A 224 -10.00 -26.85 -5.98
CA LEU A 224 -8.76 -27.13 -6.69
C LEU A 224 -7.74 -27.92 -5.85
N LYS A 225 -8.00 -28.13 -4.56
CA LYS A 225 -7.01 -28.68 -3.60
C LYS A 225 -5.69 -27.91 -3.66
N SER A 226 -5.78 -26.58 -3.57
CA SER A 226 -4.62 -25.69 -3.61
C SER A 226 -3.93 -25.65 -2.26
N ASP A 227 -2.62 -25.39 -2.24
CA ASP A 227 -1.81 -25.34 -1.02
C ASP A 227 -2.14 -24.11 -0.16
N ALA A 228 -2.51 -23.00 -0.79
CA ALA A 228 -3.00 -21.81 -0.12
C ALA A 228 -3.80 -20.89 -1.05
N GLY A 229 -4.53 -19.96 -0.45
CA GLY A 229 -5.19 -18.84 -1.10
C GLY A 229 -4.69 -17.49 -0.58
N PHE A 230 -4.67 -16.48 -1.45
CA PHE A 230 -4.30 -15.11 -1.11
C PHE A 230 -5.36 -14.14 -1.61
N ALA A 231 -5.83 -13.24 -0.75
CA ALA A 231 -6.74 -12.16 -1.15
C ALA A 231 -6.11 -10.79 -0.83
N PHE A 232 -6.13 -9.91 -1.82
CA PHE A 232 -5.63 -8.54 -1.69
C PHE A 232 -6.77 -7.53 -1.52
N ASP A 233 -6.46 -6.37 -0.92
CA ASP A 233 -7.35 -5.23 -0.97
C ASP A 233 -7.16 -4.38 -2.24
N GLY A 234 -7.95 -3.31 -2.38
CA GLY A 234 -8.08 -2.56 -3.64
C GLY A 234 -6.76 -2.01 -4.19
N ASP A 235 -5.86 -1.52 -3.35
CA ASP A 235 -4.54 -1.00 -3.74
C ASP A 235 -3.38 -1.94 -3.39
N ALA A 236 -3.71 -3.15 -2.94
CA ALA A 236 -2.82 -4.28 -2.70
C ALA A 236 -1.71 -4.04 -1.66
N ASP A 237 -1.95 -3.17 -0.67
CA ASP A 237 -1.06 -3.04 0.51
C ASP A 237 -1.47 -3.95 1.68
N ARG A 238 -2.60 -4.67 1.54
CA ARG A 238 -3.04 -5.68 2.49
C ARG A 238 -3.20 -7.05 1.87
N LEU A 239 -2.92 -8.06 2.69
CA LEU A 239 -3.01 -9.45 2.31
C LEU A 239 -3.69 -10.29 3.41
N LEU A 240 -4.71 -11.06 3.00
CA LEU A 240 -5.28 -12.13 3.80
C LEU A 240 -4.91 -13.49 3.19
N LEU A 241 -4.60 -14.46 4.05
CA LEU A 241 -4.31 -15.83 3.67
C LEU A 241 -5.54 -16.73 3.91
N VAL A 242 -5.68 -17.74 3.08
CA VAL A 242 -6.58 -18.88 3.26
C VAL A 242 -5.72 -20.15 3.19
N ASP A 243 -5.87 -21.05 4.16
CA ASP A 243 -5.12 -22.31 4.20
C ASP A 243 -5.69 -23.37 3.24
N GLU A 244 -5.05 -24.54 3.17
CA GLU A 244 -5.44 -25.64 2.29
C GLU A 244 -6.82 -26.24 2.61
N LYS A 245 -7.35 -25.96 3.81
CA LYS A 245 -8.68 -26.38 4.27
C LYS A 245 -9.73 -25.31 3.97
N GLY A 246 -9.36 -24.23 3.30
CA GLY A 246 -10.26 -23.13 3.00
C GLY A 246 -10.54 -22.27 4.22
N GLU A 247 -9.75 -22.34 5.29
CA GLU A 247 -9.93 -21.52 6.49
C GLU A 247 -9.14 -20.22 6.39
N ARG A 248 -9.72 -19.12 6.88
CA ARG A 248 -9.05 -17.81 6.89
C ARG A 248 -7.95 -17.82 7.94
N VAL A 249 -6.76 -17.39 7.56
CA VAL A 249 -5.62 -17.22 8.48
C VAL A 249 -5.59 -15.78 8.99
N GLY A 250 -5.69 -15.61 10.31
CA GLY A 250 -5.66 -14.29 10.95
C GLY A 250 -4.33 -13.55 10.72
N GLY A 251 -4.39 -12.22 10.61
CA GLY A 251 -3.20 -11.40 10.36
C GLY A 251 -2.13 -11.51 11.45
N ASP A 252 -2.52 -11.82 12.69
CA ASP A 252 -1.61 -12.14 13.79
C ASP A 252 -0.90 -13.49 13.58
N THR A 253 -1.62 -14.52 13.14
CA THR A 253 -1.01 -15.81 12.75
C THR A 253 -0.03 -15.62 11.60
N THR A 254 -0.41 -14.87 10.56
CA THR A 254 0.49 -14.55 9.44
C THR A 254 1.72 -13.80 9.92
N THR A 255 1.56 -12.80 10.80
CA THR A 255 2.67 -12.06 11.42
C THR A 255 3.61 -13.00 12.15
N ALA A 256 3.09 -13.95 12.94
CA ALA A 256 3.90 -14.92 13.67
C ALA A 256 4.68 -15.85 12.73
N VAL A 257 4.08 -16.31 11.63
CA VAL A 257 4.74 -17.16 10.63
C VAL A 257 5.89 -16.41 9.94
N ILE A 258 5.65 -15.17 9.50
CA ILE A 258 6.69 -14.36 8.87
C ILE A 258 7.81 -14.03 9.86
N ALA A 259 7.45 -13.64 11.09
CA ALA A 259 8.43 -13.35 12.15
C ALA A 259 9.36 -14.54 12.41
N ARG A 260 8.81 -15.75 12.51
CA ARG A 260 9.59 -16.98 12.65
C ARG A 260 10.58 -17.18 11.51
N LYS A 261 10.11 -17.02 10.25
CA LYS A 261 10.95 -17.17 9.06
C LYS A 261 12.11 -16.18 9.06
N ILE A 262 11.87 -14.94 9.45
CA ILE A 262 12.91 -13.90 9.54
C ILE A 262 13.89 -14.23 10.67
N LEU A 263 13.40 -14.53 11.87
CA LEU A 263 14.23 -14.80 13.04
C LEU A 263 15.10 -16.05 12.92
N ALA A 264 14.75 -16.99 12.03
CA ALA A 264 15.58 -18.15 11.71
C ALA A 264 17.01 -17.75 11.28
N ASN A 265 17.16 -16.63 10.56
CA ASN A 265 18.45 -16.09 10.11
C ASN A 265 18.87 -14.80 10.82
N HIS A 266 17.98 -14.19 11.61
CA HIS A 266 18.19 -12.88 12.22
C HIS A 266 17.86 -12.87 13.72
N LYS A 267 18.56 -13.72 14.49
CA LYS A 267 18.39 -13.80 15.96
C LYS A 267 18.67 -12.46 16.62
N GLY A 268 17.86 -12.12 17.64
CA GLY A 268 17.98 -10.88 18.42
C GLY A 268 17.35 -9.65 17.76
N GLU A 269 16.89 -9.75 16.51
CA GLU A 269 16.21 -8.64 15.84
C GLU A 269 14.86 -8.30 16.49
N LYS A 270 14.45 -7.04 16.33
CA LYS A 270 13.14 -6.56 16.78
C LYS A 270 12.06 -6.89 15.77
N ILE A 271 10.93 -7.37 16.25
CA ILE A 271 9.72 -7.58 15.44
C ILE A 271 8.59 -6.75 16.06
N LEU A 272 7.99 -5.88 15.25
CA LEU A 272 6.90 -5.03 15.69
C LEU A 272 5.54 -5.64 15.36
N PHE A 273 4.55 -5.45 16.24
CA PHE A 273 3.16 -5.80 15.98
C PHE A 273 2.20 -4.79 16.61
N ASP A 274 0.99 -4.70 16.08
CA ASP A 274 -0.01 -3.78 16.64
C ASP A 274 -0.73 -4.35 17.87
N LEU A 275 -1.24 -3.47 18.72
CA LEU A 275 -1.82 -3.82 20.02
C LEU A 275 -3.02 -4.80 19.98
N ARG A 276 -3.63 -5.02 18.82
CA ARG A 276 -4.78 -5.93 18.66
C ARG A 276 -4.36 -7.37 18.41
N SER A 277 -3.11 -7.62 18.03
CA SER A 277 -2.61 -8.97 17.76
C SER A 277 -2.74 -9.86 19.00
N SER A 278 -3.07 -11.14 18.80
CA SER A 278 -3.17 -12.07 19.92
C SER A 278 -1.80 -12.35 20.56
N LYS A 279 -1.82 -12.97 21.74
CA LYS A 279 -0.61 -13.30 22.50
C LYS A 279 0.34 -14.26 21.77
N CYS A 280 -0.13 -14.95 20.72
CA CYS A 280 0.72 -15.86 19.95
C CYS A 280 1.90 -15.11 19.32
N VAL A 281 1.71 -13.87 18.86
CA VAL A 281 2.76 -13.09 18.18
C VAL A 281 3.97 -12.86 19.08
N PRO A 282 3.84 -12.21 20.26
CA PRO A 282 4.99 -12.00 21.14
C PRO A 282 5.56 -13.30 21.72
N GLU A 283 4.76 -14.35 21.88
CA GLU A 283 5.26 -15.67 22.33
C GLU A 283 6.16 -16.32 21.28
N ILE A 284 5.72 -16.34 20.02
CA ILE A 284 6.49 -16.89 18.89
C ILE A 284 7.78 -16.09 18.69
N ILE A 285 7.70 -14.75 18.71
CA ILE A 285 8.88 -13.89 18.59
C ILE A 285 9.91 -14.23 19.67
N LYS A 286 9.50 -14.37 20.94
CA LYS A 286 10.42 -14.71 22.04
C LYS A 286 10.99 -16.12 21.90
N ASN A 287 10.15 -17.09 21.56
CA ASN A 287 10.57 -18.49 21.37
C ASN A 287 11.62 -18.62 20.26
N ASP A 288 11.51 -17.80 19.22
CA ASP A 288 12.44 -17.78 18.09
C ASP A 288 13.61 -16.78 18.28
N ASN A 289 13.88 -16.35 19.53
CA ASN A 289 14.97 -15.45 19.93
C ASN A 289 14.89 -14.02 19.35
N GLY A 290 13.70 -13.51 19.08
CA GLY A 290 13.46 -12.12 18.71
C GLY A 290 13.04 -11.22 19.88
N VAL A 291 13.00 -9.92 19.61
CA VAL A 291 12.53 -8.89 20.57
C VAL A 291 11.17 -8.37 20.14
N PRO A 292 10.07 -8.72 20.85
CA PRO A 292 8.74 -8.24 20.49
C PRO A 292 8.56 -6.75 20.84
N VAL A 293 8.06 -5.96 19.90
CA VAL A 293 7.79 -4.53 20.07
C VAL A 293 6.31 -4.26 19.76
N ILE A 294 5.56 -3.75 20.74
CA ILE A 294 4.14 -3.43 20.56
C ILE A 294 3.95 -1.98 20.11
N SER A 295 3.10 -1.71 19.13
CA SER A 295 2.75 -0.36 18.68
C SER A 295 1.25 -0.10 18.65
N ARG A 296 0.87 1.19 18.62
CA ARG A 296 -0.50 1.60 18.30
C ARG A 296 -0.82 1.31 16.83
N VAL A 297 -2.10 1.10 16.55
CA VAL A 297 -2.63 0.82 15.20
C VAL A 297 -2.40 2.00 14.26
N GLY A 298 -2.00 1.71 13.02
CA GLY A 298 -1.95 2.67 11.94
C GLY A 298 -0.63 2.62 11.18
N HIS A 299 -0.70 2.32 9.88
CA HIS A 299 0.45 2.15 9.00
C HIS A 299 1.52 3.24 9.15
N SER A 300 1.12 4.52 9.30
CA SER A 300 2.06 5.62 9.44
C SER A 300 2.90 5.54 10.73
N PHE A 301 2.28 5.18 11.85
CA PHE A 301 2.99 5.02 13.13
C PHE A 301 3.90 3.79 13.12
N ILE A 302 3.46 2.71 12.47
CA ILE A 302 4.24 1.48 12.31
C ILE A 302 5.52 1.78 11.51
N LYS A 303 5.40 2.34 10.30
CA LYS A 303 6.56 2.67 9.45
C LYS A 303 7.52 3.63 10.14
N GLN A 304 7.01 4.66 10.83
CA GLN A 304 7.84 5.61 11.57
C GLN A 304 8.64 4.90 12.65
N ARG A 305 7.97 4.11 13.50
CA ARG A 305 8.62 3.41 14.60
C ARG A 305 9.63 2.38 14.12
N MET A 306 9.34 1.68 13.03
CA MET A 306 10.32 0.75 12.46
C MET A 306 11.61 1.47 12.05
N ARG A 307 11.51 2.68 11.48
CA ARG A 307 12.69 3.50 11.13
C ARG A 307 13.44 3.97 12.38
N ASP A 308 12.72 4.53 13.35
CA ASP A 308 13.33 5.08 14.57
C ASP A 308 14.06 4.01 15.38
N GLU A 309 13.56 2.78 15.37
CA GLU A 309 14.10 1.67 16.14
C GLU A 309 14.85 0.62 15.31
N ASN A 310 15.02 0.85 14.00
CA ASN A 310 15.65 -0.06 13.02
C ASN A 310 15.07 -1.49 13.04
N ILE A 311 13.75 -1.61 13.12
CA ILE A 311 13.02 -2.88 13.27
C ILE A 311 12.96 -3.61 11.92
N ILE A 312 13.35 -4.89 11.89
CA ILE A 312 13.47 -5.67 10.65
C ILE A 312 12.12 -5.96 9.98
N PHE A 313 11.08 -6.19 10.78
CA PHE A 313 9.74 -6.57 10.31
C PHE A 313 8.65 -6.06 11.24
N ALA A 314 7.51 -5.69 10.66
CA ALA A 314 6.30 -5.41 11.41
C ALA A 314 5.06 -6.03 10.75
N GLY A 315 4.10 -6.48 11.56
CA GLY A 315 2.81 -6.96 11.07
C GLY A 315 1.64 -6.34 11.81
N GLU A 316 0.58 -6.00 11.08
CA GLU A 316 -0.69 -5.55 11.65
C GLU A 316 -1.78 -6.61 11.48
N LEU A 317 -2.73 -6.68 12.42
CA LEU A 317 -3.91 -7.54 12.34
C LEU A 317 -4.77 -7.25 11.09
N SER A 318 -4.69 -6.03 10.55
CA SER A 318 -5.33 -5.62 9.30
C SER A 318 -4.58 -6.07 8.03
N GLY A 319 -3.56 -6.92 8.18
CA GLY A 319 -2.83 -7.57 7.09
C GLY A 319 -1.90 -6.67 6.28
N HIS A 320 -1.44 -5.57 6.85
CA HIS A 320 -0.22 -4.93 6.35
C HIS A 320 1.00 -5.62 6.97
N TYR A 321 2.03 -5.85 6.17
CA TYR A 321 3.26 -6.51 6.58
C TYR A 321 4.45 -5.73 6.04
N TYR A 322 5.24 -5.13 6.92
CA TYR A 322 6.27 -4.16 6.56
C TYR A 322 7.66 -4.76 6.72
N PHE A 323 8.56 -4.48 5.77
CA PHE A 323 9.92 -5.01 5.78
C PHE A 323 10.95 -3.88 5.76
N ARG A 324 11.93 -3.91 6.67
CA ARG A 324 13.03 -2.93 6.71
C ARG A 324 13.72 -2.83 5.36
N ASP A 325 14.03 -3.97 4.78
CA ASP A 325 14.77 -4.08 3.53
C ASP A 325 13.90 -3.73 2.31
N ASN A 326 12.58 -3.64 2.48
CA ASN A 326 11.65 -3.00 1.55
C ASN A 326 11.37 -1.54 1.92
N PHE A 327 12.41 -0.79 2.27
CA PHE A 327 12.32 0.62 2.65
C PHE A 327 11.34 0.89 3.80
N TYR A 328 11.17 -0.04 4.74
CA TYR A 328 10.18 0.02 5.82
C TYR A 328 8.73 0.13 5.31
N CYS A 329 8.47 -0.36 4.11
CA CYS A 329 7.15 -0.39 3.49
C CYS A 329 6.62 -1.82 3.41
N ASP A 330 5.32 -1.88 3.16
CA ASP A 330 4.56 -3.07 2.75
C ASP A 330 5.08 -3.65 1.42
#